data_AF-A0A7W8YN99-F1
#
_entry.id   AF-A0A7W8YN99-F1
#
_cell.length_a   1.000
_cell.length_b   1.000
_cell.length_c   1.000
_cell.angle_alpha   90.00
_cell.angle_beta   90.00
_cell.angle_gamma   90.00
#
_symmetry.space_group_name_H-M   'P 1'
#
loop_
_entity.id
_entity.type
_entity.pdbx_description
1 polymer ?
#
loop_
_entity_poly.entity_id
_entity_poly.type
_entity_poly.pdbx_seq_one_letter_code
_entity_poly.pdbx_strand_id
1 'polypeptide(L)'
;MKSFLLVKNEHERSKSELRVFLLCSATTEGTNNIMTNQVGIDMNSDSDSDDLLQYNPNRLLDTLIENLRLKNDAALSRALEVAPPVISKIRHHRLPVGASLLIRMHEVSDLSIRDLRYLMGDRRNKFRISDKQFKPKEGETPQG
;
A
#
# COMPACT_ATOMS: atom_id res chain seq x y z
N MET A 1 -49.93 14.14 22.08
CA MET A 1 -48.70 14.77 22.59
C MET A 1 -47.93 13.75 23.42
N LYS A 2 -46.73 13.38 22.96
CA LYS A 2 -45.60 12.69 23.65
C LYS A 2 -44.61 12.33 22.54
N SER A 3 -43.76 13.29 22.18
CA SER A 3 -42.35 13.36 22.57
C SER A 3 -41.53 12.21 21.96
N PHE A 4 -41.01 12.47 20.75
CA PHE A 4 -39.95 11.69 20.12
C PHE A 4 -38.73 12.61 20.00
N LEU A 5 -38.03 12.79 21.11
CA LEU A 5 -36.70 13.37 21.13
C LEU A 5 -35.77 12.30 21.70
N LEU A 6 -34.87 11.79 20.86
CA LEU A 6 -33.42 11.99 21.00
C LEU A 6 -32.71 10.91 20.19
N VAL A 7 -32.38 11.26 18.94
CA VAL A 7 -31.36 10.58 18.14
C VAL A 7 -30.04 10.73 18.90
N LYS A 8 -29.58 9.65 19.55
CA LYS A 8 -28.18 9.52 19.95
C LYS A 8 -27.53 8.62 18.92
N ASN A 9 -26.54 9.13 18.17
CA ASN A 9 -25.30 8.41 17.90
C ASN A 9 -24.40 9.20 16.93
N GLU A 10 -23.09 9.04 17.16
CA GLU A 10 -21.96 9.35 16.27
C GLU A 10 -21.21 10.68 16.47
N HIS A 11 -20.98 11.03 17.73
CA HIS A 11 -19.75 11.75 18.07
C HIS A 11 -19.24 11.28 19.45
N GLU A 12 -17.93 11.24 19.62
CA GLU A 12 -17.21 10.68 20.78
C GLU A 12 -17.11 9.14 20.89
N ARG A 13 -16.25 8.53 20.06
CA ARG A 13 -15.42 7.40 20.55
C ARG A 13 -13.94 7.78 20.46
N SER A 14 -13.56 8.65 21.39
CA SER A 14 -12.17 9.08 21.62
C SER A 14 -11.51 8.13 22.63
N LYS A 15 -10.27 7.73 22.31
CA LYS A 15 -9.15 7.45 23.23
C LYS A 15 -9.00 6.09 23.93
N SER A 16 -9.93 5.13 23.91
CA SER A 16 -9.73 3.84 24.61
C SER A 16 -9.16 2.69 23.77
N GLU A 17 -9.14 2.74 22.43
CA GLU A 17 -8.58 1.66 21.59
C GLU A 17 -7.09 1.80 21.25
N LEU A 18 -6.49 2.96 21.53
CA LEU A 18 -5.05 3.22 21.35
C LEU A 18 -4.17 2.39 22.30
N ARG A 19 -4.74 1.74 23.31
CA ARG A 19 -3.99 0.93 24.27
C ARG A 19 -3.79 -0.52 23.84
N VAL A 20 -4.61 -1.01 22.89
CA VAL A 20 -4.50 -2.40 22.40
C VAL A 20 -3.45 -2.52 21.28
N PHE A 21 -3.18 -1.45 20.53
CA PHE A 21 -2.25 -1.49 19.40
C PHE A 21 -0.77 -1.34 19.80
N LEU A 22 -0.47 -0.91 21.03
CA LEU A 22 0.90 -0.61 21.46
C LEU A 22 1.66 -1.80 22.07
N LEU A 23 1.05 -2.99 22.21
CA LEU A 23 1.66 -4.11 22.94
C LEU A 23 2.33 -5.19 22.07
N CYS A 24 2.32 -5.07 20.74
CA CYS A 24 2.91 -6.09 19.86
C CYS A 24 3.89 -5.48 18.86
N SER A 25 5.14 -5.26 19.28
CA SER A 25 6.39 -5.48 18.50
C SER A 25 7.59 -4.84 19.22
N ALA A 26 7.97 -5.41 20.36
CA ALA A 26 9.37 -5.44 20.75
C ALA A 26 9.82 -6.89 20.58
N THR A 27 10.81 -7.16 19.71
CA THR A 27 11.87 -8.18 19.88
C THR A 27 12.84 -8.18 18.68
N THR A 28 14.08 -7.83 19.01
CA THR A 28 15.40 -8.38 18.58
C THR A 28 15.91 -8.27 17.14
N GLU A 29 16.93 -7.40 17.00
CA GLU A 29 18.33 -7.65 16.59
C GLU A 29 18.68 -8.74 15.55
N GLY A 30 19.52 -8.35 14.58
CA GLY A 30 20.24 -9.27 13.71
C GLY A 30 21.22 -8.53 12.80
N THR A 31 22.49 -8.54 13.17
CA THR A 31 23.64 -8.04 12.39
C THR A 31 23.73 -8.72 11.04
N ASN A 32 24.34 -8.07 10.04
CA ASN A 32 25.48 -8.62 9.28
C ASN A 32 26.03 -7.58 8.28
N ASN A 33 27.24 -7.13 8.58
CA ASN A 33 28.17 -6.48 7.69
C ASN A 33 28.73 -7.51 6.70
N ILE A 34 28.62 -7.27 5.39
CA ILE A 34 29.53 -7.87 4.39
C ILE A 34 30.00 -6.74 3.47
N MET A 35 31.24 -6.34 3.72
CA MET A 35 32.14 -5.68 2.79
C MET A 35 32.58 -6.71 1.74
N THR A 36 32.49 -6.38 0.45
CA THR A 36 33.48 -6.70 -0.62
C THR A 36 32.93 -6.36 -2.01
N ASN A 37 33.51 -5.32 -2.61
CA ASN A 37 34.21 -5.34 -3.91
C ASN A 37 34.10 -3.99 -4.62
N GLN A 38 35.22 -3.26 -4.57
CA GLN A 38 35.53 -2.17 -5.48
C GLN A 38 35.76 -2.75 -6.88
N VAL A 39 34.92 -2.36 -7.82
CA VAL A 39 35.32 -2.15 -9.22
C VAL A 39 34.94 -0.71 -9.55
N GLY A 40 35.96 0.10 -9.86
CA GLY A 40 35.78 1.48 -10.25
C GLY A 40 34.93 1.59 -11.49
N ILE A 41 33.87 2.38 -11.39
CA ILE A 41 33.21 3.00 -12.54
C ILE A 41 33.15 4.49 -12.19
N ASP A 42 34.21 5.19 -12.56
CA ASP A 42 34.20 6.64 -12.65
C ASP A 42 33.34 6.99 -13.88
N MET A 43 32.06 7.27 -13.71
CA MET A 43 31.20 7.86 -14.75
C MET A 43 30.12 8.77 -14.14
N ASN A 44 30.44 10.07 -14.20
CA ASN A 44 29.61 11.16 -14.72
C ASN A 44 28.14 11.28 -14.29
N SER A 45 27.86 12.38 -13.58
CA SER A 45 26.67 13.25 -13.68
C SER A 45 25.37 12.63 -14.21
N ASP A 46 24.42 12.35 -13.30
CA ASP A 46 22.96 12.57 -13.49
C ASP A 46 22.22 12.25 -12.18
N SER A 47 22.43 13.08 -11.15
CA SER A 47 21.82 12.91 -9.82
C SER A 47 20.44 13.57 -9.69
N ASP A 48 19.77 13.92 -10.79
CA ASP A 48 18.47 14.62 -10.77
C ASP A 48 17.28 13.76 -11.27
N SER A 49 17.50 12.48 -11.56
CA SER A 49 16.50 11.63 -12.25
C SER A 49 15.82 10.53 -11.41
N ASP A 50 16.18 10.35 -10.14
CA ASP A 50 15.63 9.25 -9.31
C ASP A 50 14.54 9.71 -8.31
N ASP A 51 14.44 11.02 -8.03
CA ASP A 51 13.38 11.60 -7.18
C ASP A 51 11.99 11.60 -7.86
N LEU A 52 11.94 11.50 -9.19
CA LEU A 52 10.70 11.44 -9.97
C LEU A 52 10.00 10.07 -9.92
N LEU A 53 10.62 9.05 -9.34
CA LEU A 53 10.11 7.68 -9.31
C LEU A 53 9.87 7.15 -7.89
N GLN A 54 9.80 8.05 -6.91
CA GLN A 54 9.45 7.70 -5.53
C GLN A 54 7.96 7.37 -5.41
N TYR A 55 7.65 6.26 -4.75
CA TYR A 55 6.28 5.81 -4.51
C TYR A 55 5.46 6.87 -3.74
N ASN A 56 4.49 7.47 -4.41
CA ASN A 56 3.63 8.52 -3.87
C ASN A 56 2.15 8.23 -4.16
N PRO A 57 1.43 7.57 -3.22
CA PRO A 57 0.02 7.26 -3.39
C PRO A 57 -0.89 8.48 -3.27
N ASN A 58 -0.42 9.64 -2.77
CA ASN A 58 -1.24 10.84 -2.67
C ASN A 58 -1.63 11.34 -4.06
N ARG A 59 -0.68 11.37 -5.01
CA ARG A 59 -0.94 11.76 -6.40
C ARG A 59 -2.06 10.93 -7.02
N LEU A 60 -2.02 9.61 -6.82
CA LEU A 60 -3.07 8.71 -7.26
C LEU A 60 -4.45 9.07 -6.66
N LEU A 61 -4.52 9.26 -5.34
CA LEU A 61 -5.79 9.56 -4.67
C LEU A 61 -6.35 10.93 -5.09
N ASP A 62 -5.49 11.93 -5.25
CA ASP A 62 -5.89 13.27 -5.70
C ASP A 62 -6.42 13.25 -7.13
N THR A 63 -5.71 12.56 -8.03
CA THR A 63 -6.19 12.37 -9.41
C THR A 63 -7.53 11.64 -9.45
N LEU A 64 -7.77 10.65 -8.58
CA LEU A 64 -9.07 9.98 -8.51
C LEU A 64 -10.18 10.90 -8.01
N ILE A 65 -9.89 11.76 -7.02
CA ILE A 65 -10.86 12.75 -6.51
C ILE A 65 -11.24 13.73 -7.62
N GLU A 66 -10.26 14.22 -8.37
CA GLU A 66 -10.48 15.14 -9.50
C GLU A 66 -11.25 14.47 -10.64
N ASN A 67 -10.82 13.27 -11.06
CA ASN A 67 -11.42 12.53 -12.17
C ASN A 67 -12.88 12.16 -11.89
N LEU A 68 -13.18 11.72 -10.66
CA LEU A 68 -14.54 11.34 -10.23
C LEU A 68 -15.37 12.54 -9.73
N ARG A 69 -14.81 13.76 -9.76
CA ARG A 69 -15.44 15.00 -9.27
C ARG A 69 -15.93 14.90 -7.82
N LEU A 70 -15.15 14.25 -6.98
CA LEU A 70 -15.44 14.06 -5.57
C LEU A 70 -14.96 15.26 -4.75
N LYS A 71 -15.60 15.50 -3.60
CA LYS A 71 -15.25 16.62 -2.73
C LYS A 71 -14.13 16.29 -1.73
N ASN A 72 -14.00 15.03 -1.32
CA ASN A 72 -13.07 14.62 -0.27
C ASN A 72 -12.80 13.11 -0.26
N ASP A 73 -11.82 12.70 0.56
CA ASP A 73 -11.43 11.31 0.81
C ASP A 73 -12.57 10.42 1.32
N ALA A 74 -13.54 10.99 2.05
CA ALA A 74 -14.67 10.23 2.55
C ALA A 74 -15.67 9.89 1.44
N ALA A 75 -15.80 10.74 0.43
CA ALA A 75 -16.56 10.42 -0.78
C ALA A 75 -15.81 9.38 -1.61
N LEU A 76 -14.48 9.50 -1.72
CA LEU A 76 -13.63 8.52 -2.38
C LEU A 76 -13.73 7.14 -1.74
N SER A 77 -13.71 7.06 -0.40
CA SER A 77 -13.80 5.78 0.30
C SER A 77 -15.13 5.07 0.01
N ARG A 78 -16.23 5.82 -0.10
CA ARG A 78 -17.55 5.28 -0.46
C ARG A 78 -17.57 4.80 -1.91
N ALA A 79 -17.03 5.59 -2.84
CA ALA A 79 -16.97 5.22 -4.26
C ALA A 79 -16.14 3.96 -4.48
N LEU A 80 -15.01 3.83 -3.78
CA LEU A 80 -14.14 2.65 -3.84
C LEU A 80 -14.61 1.48 -2.95
N GLU A 81 -15.73 1.60 -2.24
CA GLU A 81 -16.23 0.59 -1.28
C GLU A 81 -15.19 0.17 -0.21
N VAL A 82 -14.37 1.13 0.23
CA VAL A 82 -13.39 0.93 1.30
C VAL A 82 -13.73 1.74 2.54
N ALA A 83 -13.31 1.25 3.70
CA ALA A 83 -13.48 2.00 4.93
C ALA A 83 -12.63 3.29 4.90
N PRO A 84 -13.12 4.44 5.41
CA PRO A 84 -12.37 5.70 5.46
C PRO A 84 -10.95 5.59 6.08
N PRO A 85 -10.70 4.75 7.12
CA PRO A 85 -9.37 4.55 7.67
C PRO A 85 -8.35 3.98 6.68
N VAL A 86 -8.79 3.26 5.64
CA VAL A 86 -7.91 2.72 4.60
C VAL A 86 -7.29 3.86 3.79
N ILE A 87 -8.12 4.80 3.33
CA ILE A 87 -7.67 5.98 2.58
C ILE A 87 -6.72 6.83 3.44
N SER A 88 -7.10 7.06 4.70
CA SER A 88 -6.22 7.77 5.65
C SER A 88 -4.88 7.07 5.83
N LYS A 89 -4.83 5.75 6.02
CA LYS A 89 -3.56 5.02 6.16
C LYS A 89 -2.71 5.07 4.89
N ILE A 90 -3.33 5.08 3.69
CA ILE A 90 -2.62 5.22 2.42
C ILE A 90 -2.01 6.62 2.30
N ARG A 91 -2.78 7.67 2.59
CA ARG A 91 -2.32 9.08 2.61
C ARG A 91 -1.09 9.29 3.49
N HIS A 92 -1.06 8.62 4.64
CA HIS A 92 0.05 8.68 5.59
C HIS A 92 1.12 7.61 5.37
N HIS A 93 1.12 6.92 4.22
CA HIS A 93 2.09 5.88 3.86
C HIS A 93 2.20 4.74 4.88
N ARG A 94 1.15 4.51 5.69
CA ARG A 94 1.07 3.42 6.68
C ARG A 94 0.50 2.13 6.08
N LEU A 95 -0.10 2.21 4.90
CA LEU A 95 -0.66 1.07 4.17
C LEU A 95 -0.30 1.20 2.68
N PRO A 96 0.43 0.23 2.09
CA PRO A 96 0.68 0.23 0.65
C PRO A 96 -0.59 -0.10 -0.13
N VAL A 97 -0.69 0.43 -1.35
CA VAL A 97 -1.80 0.08 -2.25
C VAL A 97 -1.55 -1.33 -2.79
N GLY A 98 -2.48 -2.24 -2.48
CA GLY A 98 -2.47 -3.63 -2.92
C GLY A 98 -3.18 -3.83 -4.26
N ALA A 99 -3.06 -5.05 -4.82
CA ALA A 99 -3.65 -5.40 -6.10
C ALA A 99 -5.19 -5.33 -6.10
N SER A 100 -5.85 -5.78 -5.04
CA SER A 100 -7.31 -5.71 -4.91
C SER A 100 -7.84 -4.27 -4.96
N LEU A 101 -7.17 -3.35 -4.25
CA LEU A 101 -7.55 -1.95 -4.24
C LEU A 101 -7.29 -1.28 -5.60
N LEU A 102 -6.18 -1.64 -6.26
CA LEU A 102 -5.88 -1.19 -7.62
C LEU A 102 -6.95 -1.62 -8.63
N ILE A 103 -7.43 -2.86 -8.55
CA ILE A 103 -8.52 -3.37 -9.39
C ILE A 103 -9.77 -2.53 -9.14
N ARG A 104 -10.10 -2.25 -7.87
CA ARG A 104 -11.28 -1.45 -7.55
C ARG A 104 -11.19 -0.01 -8.06
N MET A 105 -10.01 0.60 -7.97
CA MET A 105 -9.75 1.93 -8.54
C MET A 105 -9.92 1.93 -10.06
N HIS A 106 -9.45 0.87 -10.74
CA HIS A 106 -9.64 0.70 -12.18
C HIS A 106 -11.13 0.62 -12.56
N GLU A 107 -11.92 -0.19 -11.85
CA GLU A 107 -13.35 -0.36 -12.12
C GLU A 107 -14.16 0.93 -11.95
N VAL A 108 -13.78 1.79 -10.99
CA VAL A 108 -14.55 3.01 -10.66
C VAL A 108 -14.14 4.20 -11.52
N SER A 109 -12.85 4.29 -11.90
CA SER A 109 -12.31 5.44 -12.65
C SER A 109 -12.10 5.20 -14.14
N ASP A 110 -12.28 3.96 -14.60
CA ASP A 110 -11.96 3.50 -15.96
C ASP A 110 -10.49 3.74 -16.39
N LEU A 111 -9.61 4.12 -15.46
CA LEU A 111 -8.17 4.29 -15.70
C LEU A 111 -7.49 2.94 -15.77
N SER A 112 -6.57 2.75 -16.72
CA SER A 112 -5.86 1.48 -16.83
C SER A 112 -4.99 1.21 -15.60
N ILE A 113 -4.80 -0.06 -15.24
CA ILE A 113 -3.91 -0.44 -14.13
C ILE A 113 -2.49 0.11 -14.35
N ARG A 114 -2.06 0.26 -15.61
CA ARG A 114 -0.77 0.88 -15.95
C ARG A 114 -0.73 2.34 -15.53
N ASP A 115 -1.77 3.11 -15.84
CA ASP A 115 -1.84 4.53 -15.50
C ASP A 115 -1.93 4.73 -13.99
N LEU A 116 -2.73 3.90 -13.29
CA LEU A 116 -2.80 3.93 -11.83
C LEU A 116 -1.43 3.67 -11.18
N ARG A 117 -0.66 2.70 -11.72
CA ARG A 117 0.71 2.42 -11.26
C ARG A 117 1.66 3.57 -11.58
N TYR A 118 1.52 4.19 -12.74
CA TYR A 118 2.31 5.36 -13.14
C TYR A 118 2.05 6.55 -12.21
N LEU A 119 0.78 6.85 -11.90
CA LEU A 119 0.37 7.95 -11.01
C LEU A 119 0.98 7.83 -9.61
N MET A 120 1.08 6.61 -9.08
CA MET A 120 1.70 6.38 -7.76
C MET A 120 3.23 6.19 -7.82
N GLY A 121 3.85 6.14 -9.00
CA GLY A 121 5.28 5.81 -9.16
C GLY A 121 5.61 4.34 -8.84
N ASP A 122 4.65 3.41 -8.97
CA ASP A 122 4.83 2.01 -8.57
C ASP A 122 5.45 1.15 -9.67
N ARG A 123 6.77 0.98 -9.55
CA ARG A 123 7.59 0.13 -10.41
C ARG A 123 7.58 -1.37 -10.04
N ARG A 124 6.71 -1.84 -9.12
CA ARG A 124 6.56 -3.28 -8.81
C ARG A 124 6.03 -4.07 -10.01
N ASN A 125 6.89 -4.33 -11.00
CA ASN A 125 6.55 -5.17 -12.12
C ASN A 125 6.40 -6.61 -11.64
N LYS A 126 5.35 -7.25 -12.16
CA LYS A 126 4.90 -8.61 -11.87
C LYS A 126 6.07 -9.59 -12.04
N PHE A 127 5.98 -10.70 -11.29
CA PHE A 127 6.91 -11.82 -11.18
C PHE A 127 7.86 -11.79 -9.97
N ARG A 128 7.28 -12.01 -8.78
CA ARG A 128 7.97 -12.81 -7.76
C ARG A 128 7.70 -14.30 -8.05
N ILE A 129 8.24 -14.83 -9.16
CA ILE A 129 8.56 -16.26 -9.15
C ILE A 129 9.76 -16.35 -8.22
N SER A 130 9.54 -16.85 -7.01
CA SER A 130 10.64 -17.28 -6.17
C SER A 130 11.14 -18.62 -6.72
N ASP A 131 12.28 -18.62 -7.40
CA ASP A 131 12.94 -19.79 -7.99
C ASP A 131 13.38 -20.86 -6.98
N LYS A 132 13.06 -20.68 -5.69
CA LYS A 132 13.53 -21.55 -4.60
C LYS A 132 12.57 -22.68 -4.21
N GLN A 133 11.35 -22.74 -4.76
CA GLN A 133 10.32 -23.68 -4.28
C GLN A 133 10.17 -24.95 -5.14
N PHE A 134 10.81 -25.03 -6.31
CA PHE A 134 10.82 -26.26 -7.13
C PHE A 134 12.20 -26.93 -7.07
N LYS A 135 12.55 -27.46 -5.90
CA LYS A 135 13.49 -28.60 -5.86
C LYS A 135 12.65 -29.87 -5.82
N PRO A 136 12.62 -30.70 -6.88
CA PRO A 136 12.10 -32.06 -6.73
C PRO A 136 12.90 -32.73 -5.61
N LYS A 137 12.20 -33.34 -4.66
CA LYS A 137 12.81 -34.09 -3.58
C LYS A 137 13.40 -35.35 -4.21
N GLU A 138 14.68 -35.34 -4.54
CA GLU A 138 15.39 -36.53 -5.01
C GLU A 138 15.46 -37.54 -3.85
N GLY A 139 14.91 -38.75 -4.06
CA GLY A 139 15.44 -39.94 -3.39
C GLY A 139 14.57 -40.74 -2.42
N GLU A 140 13.25 -40.88 -2.61
CA GLU A 140 12.54 -42.02 -2.03
C GLU A 140 12.44 -43.16 -3.05
N THR A 141 13.45 -44.02 -3.04
CA THR A 141 13.40 -45.34 -3.69
C THR A 141 12.32 -46.17 -2.99
N PRO A 142 11.28 -46.66 -3.70
CA PRO A 142 10.38 -47.65 -3.13
C PRO A 142 11.17 -48.96 -2.98
N GLN A 143 11.47 -49.35 -1.74
CA GLN A 143 11.94 -50.70 -1.44
C GLN A 143 10.73 -51.63 -1.54
N GLY A 144 10.87 -52.63 -2.42
CA GLY A 144 9.86 -53.66 -2.67
C GLY A 144 9.76 -54.70 -1.57
#